data_AF-A0AB37UCJ4-F1
#
_entry.id   AF-A0AB37UCJ4-F1
#
_cell.length_a   1.000
_cell.length_b   1.000
_cell.length_c   1.000
_cell.angle_alpha   90.00
_cell.angle_beta   90.00
_cell.angle_gamma   90.00
#
_symmetry.space_group_name_H-M   'P 1'
#
loop_
_entity.id
_entity.type
_entity.pdbx_description
1 polymer ?
#
loop_
_entity_poly.entity_id
_entity_poly.type
_entity_poly.pdbx_seq_one_letter_code
_entity_poly.pdbx_strand_id
1 'polypeptide(L)' 'MEQFTIDPFAPSLKTHKLSGKLKEFWSFSVDYNERVLFYFIEEGKAMFVDIGSHDEVY' A
#
# COMPACT_ATOMS: atom_id res chain seq x y z
N MET A 1 -9.65 2.14 5.26
CA MET A 1 -9.86 0.72 4.88
C MET A 1 -10.97 0.54 3.87
N GLU A 2 -12.18 1.07 4.09
CA GLU A 2 -13.29 0.96 3.11
C GLU A 2 -12.94 1.43 1.69
N GLN A 3 -12.25 2.57 1.56
CA GLN A 3 -11.85 3.07 0.24
C GLN A 3 -10.98 2.08 -0.55
N PHE A 4 -10.06 1.39 0.12
CA PHE A 4 -9.18 0.39 -0.50
C PHE A 4 -9.96 -0.83 -0.99
N THR A 5 -11.00 -1.24 -0.26
CA THR A 5 -11.85 -2.37 -0.66
C THR A 5 -12.75 -2.05 -1.86
N ILE A 6 -12.99 -0.76 -2.14
CA ILE A 6 -13.74 -0.30 -3.32
C ILE A 6 -12.81 -0.17 -4.52
N ASP A 7 -11.71 0.57 -4.34
CA ASP A 7 -10.69 0.78 -5.37
C ASP A 7 -9.32 0.95 -4.69
N PRO A 8 -8.43 -0.06 -4.76
CA PRO A 8 -7.11 0.02 -4.17
C PRO A 8 -6.20 1.04 -4.87
N PHE A 9 -6.59 1.58 -6.02
CA PHE A 9 -5.88 2.61 -6.77
C PHE A 9 -6.58 3.97 -6.77
N ALA A 10 -7.56 4.16 -5.87
CA ALA A 10 -8.22 5.45 -5.69
C ALA A 10 -7.16 6.56 -5.50
N PRO A 11 -7.27 7.71 -6.19
CA PRO A 11 -6.24 8.77 -6.15
C PRO A 11 -5.90 9.27 -4.73
N SER A 12 -6.86 9.23 -3.80
CA SER A 12 -6.67 9.61 -2.40
C SER A 12 -5.71 8.68 -1.65
N LEU A 13 -5.64 7.39 -2.02
CA LEU A 13 -4.76 6.40 -1.41
C LEU A 13 -3.31 6.55 -1.88
N LYS A 14 -3.07 7.24 -3.01
CA LYS A 14 -1.73 7.41 -3.61
C LYS A 14 -0.97 6.09 -3.75
N THR A 15 -1.68 5.04 -4.12
CA THR A 15 -1.13 3.68 -4.24
C THR A 15 -0.10 3.61 -5.36
N HIS A 16 1.07 3.03 -5.06
CA HIS A 16 2.14 2.86 -6.02
C HIS A 16 2.96 1.61 -5.73
N LYS A 17 3.56 1.04 -6.78
CA LYS A 17 4.43 -0.11 -6.67
C LYS A 17 5.80 0.33 -6.17
N LEU A 18 6.38 -0.42 -5.24
CA LEU A 18 7.72 -0.14 -4.74
C LEU A 18 8.77 -0.61 -5.74
N SER A 19 10.01 -0.18 -5.54
CA SER A 19 11.14 -0.48 -6.42
C SER A 19 12.27 -1.21 -5.65
N GLY A 20 13.31 -1.61 -6.38
CA GLY A 20 14.48 -2.26 -5.78
C GLY A 20 14.15 -3.61 -5.13
N LYS A 21 14.60 -3.79 -3.88
CA LYS A 21 14.40 -5.04 -3.12
C LYS A 21 12.92 -5.30 -2.77
N LEU A 22 12.10 -4.26 -2.77
CA LEU A 22 10.67 -4.33 -2.44
C LEU A 22 9.77 -4.33 -3.68
N LYS A 23 10.30 -4.63 -4.88
CA LYS A 23 9.57 -4.58 -6.14
C LYS A 23 8.31 -5.47 -6.23
N GLU A 24 8.14 -6.43 -5.33
CA GLU A 24 6.94 -7.27 -5.26
C GLU A 24 5.83 -6.65 -4.39
N PHE A 25 6.14 -5.58 -3.67
CA PHE A 25 5.21 -4.89 -2.78
C PHE A 25 4.70 -3.57 -3.38
N TRP A 26 3.60 -3.13 -2.79
CA TRP A 26 2.91 -1.87 -3.05
C TRP A 26 2.77 -1.11 -1.75
N SER A 27 2.62 0.21 -1.87
CA SER A 27 2.35 1.07 -0.73
C SER A 27 1.22 2.04 -1.02
N PHE A 28 0.39 2.30 0.00
CA PHE A 28 -0.64 3.35 -0.04
C PHE A 28 -0.65 4.16 1.26
N SER A 29 -1.09 5.41 1.18
CA SER A 29 -1.19 6.34 2.32
C SER A 29 -2.47 6.13 3.12
N VAL A 30 -2.35 6.10 4.45
CA VAL A 30 -3.48 6.10 5.40
C VAL A 30 -3.66 7.48 6.03
N ASP A 31 -2.56 8.18 6.28
CA ASP A 31 -2.52 9.59 6.67
C ASP A 31 -1.36 10.28 5.92
N TYR A 32 -1.04 11.53 6.28
CA TYR A 32 0.03 12.32 5.68
C TYR A 32 1.38 11.58 5.70
N ASN A 33 1.73 10.96 6.84
CA ASN A 33 2.99 10.25 7.03
C ASN A 33 2.87 8.74 7.16
N GLU A 34 1.67 8.18 7.31
CA GLU A 34 1.51 6.74 7.55
C GLU A 34 1.19 5.99 6.27
N ARG A 35 1.87 4.87 6.06
CA ARG A 35 1.74 4.03 4.87
C ARG A 35 1.55 2.57 5.23
N VAL A 36 0.71 1.89 4.47
CA VAL A 36 0.57 0.43 4.51
C VAL A 36 1.42 -0.17 3.40
N LEU A 37 2.19 -1.20 3.74
CA LEU A 37 2.89 -2.07 2.82
C LEU A 37 2.05 -3.32 2.55
N PHE A 38 1.86 -3.67 1.29
CA PHE A 38 1.03 -4.82 0.93
C PHE A 38 1.47 -5.46 -0.39
N TYR A 39 0.92 -6.64 -0.69
CA TYR A 39 1.00 -7.26 -2.02
C TYR A 39 -0.33 -7.92 -2.38
N PHE A 40 -0.60 -8.06 -3.68
CA PHE A 40 -1.76 -8.80 -4.17
C PHE A 40 -1.48 -10.30 -4.18
N ILE A 41 -2.39 -11.11 -3.62
CA ILE A 41 -2.26 -12.57 -3.61
C ILE A 41 -2.90 -13.16 -4.87
N GLU A 42 -4.16 -12.76 -5.11
CA GLU A 42 -4.98 -13.16 -6.25
C GLU A 42 -6.01 -12.06 -6.53
N GLU A 43 -6.82 -12.22 -7.57
CA GLU A 43 -7.81 -11.21 -7.94
C GLU A 43 -8.76 -10.90 -6.77
N GLY A 44 -8.87 -9.61 -6.42
CA GLY A 44 -9.70 -9.15 -5.31
C GLY A 44 -9.13 -9.43 -3.90
N LYS A 45 -7.91 -9.97 -3.76
CA LYS A 45 -7.27 -10.20 -2.45
C LYS A 45 -5.89 -9.56 -2.33
N ALA A 46 -5.68 -8.88 -1.21
CA ALA A 46 -4.40 -8.29 -0.82
C ALA A 46 -4.01 -8.73 0.59
N MET A 47 -2.71 -8.93 0.82
CA MET A 47 -2.14 -9.17 2.14
C MET A 47 -1.42 -7.92 2.61
N PHE A 48 -1.79 -7.43 3.79
CA PHE A 48 -1.13 -6.29 4.42
C PHE A 48 0.01 -6.82 5.29
N VAL A 49 1.19 -6.26 5.06
CA VAL A 49 2.45 -6.77 5.59
C VAL A 49 2.88 -5.95 6.79
N ASP A 50 2.78 -4.63 6.66
CA ASP A 50 3.24 -3.70 7.68
C ASP A 50 2.50 -2.36 7.54
N ILE A 51 2.54 -1.57 8.60
CA ILE A 51 2.12 -0.18 8.63
C ILE A 51 3.17 0.64 9.37
N GLY A 52 3.65 1.71 8.75
CA GLY A 52 4.72 2.52 9.32
C GLY A 52 4.75 3.92 8.74
N SER A 53 5.64 4.75 9.28
CA SER A 53 5.83 6.10 8.79
C SER A 53 6.55 6.11 7.42
N HIS A 54 6.41 7.19 6.67
CA HIS A 54 7.06 7.36 5.37
C HIS A 54 8.58 7.19 5.45
N ASP A 55 9.16 7.62 6.57
CA ASP A 55 10.60 7.58 6.87
C ASP A 55 11.09 6.20 7.35
N GLU A 56 10.19 5.28 7.69
CA GLU A 56 10.52 3.88 8.05
C GLU A 56 10.34 2.92 6.87
N VAL A 57 9.54 3.30 5.87
CA VAL A 57 9.26 2.48 4.66
C VAL A 57 10.22 2.81 3.50
N TYR A 58 10.93 3.95 3.54
CA TYR A 58 11.94 4.39 2.56
C TYR A 58 13.27 4.72 3.21
#